data_AF-A0A259CLY2-F1
#
_entry.id   AF-A0A259CLY2-F1
#
_cell.length_a   1.000
_cell.length_b   1.000
_cell.length_c   1.000
_cell.angle_alpha   90.00
_cell.angle_beta   90.00
_cell.angle_gamma   90.00
#
_symmetry.space_group_name_H-M   'P 1'
#
loop_
_entity.id
_entity.type
_entity.pdbx_description
1 polymer ?
#
loop_
_entity_poly.entity_id
_entity_poly.type
_entity_poly.pdbx_seq_one_letter_code
_entity_poly.pdbx_strand_id
1 'polypeptide(L)'
;MNRRYFLTLMAALAANATEQRSPSMRQSAFFISHGSPMNIVDDNAYTRSLKQLGTTLAKPKALLILSAHWATNGSIVSVVDKPETIHDFTR
;
A
#
# COMPACT_ATOMS: atom_id res chain seq x y z
N MET A 1 25.11 -21.28 -25.50
CA MET A 1 24.43 -19.97 -25.66
C MET A 1 25.40 -19.01 -26.35
N ASN A 2 25.08 -18.50 -27.56
CA ASN A 2 25.99 -17.64 -28.31
C ASN A 2 25.99 -16.21 -27.74
N ARG A 3 27.17 -15.58 -27.60
CA ARG A 3 27.38 -14.23 -27.05
C ARG A 3 26.48 -13.17 -27.69
N ARG A 4 26.12 -13.34 -28.98
CA ARG A 4 25.17 -12.46 -29.68
C ARG A 4 23.77 -12.50 -29.09
N TYR A 5 23.23 -13.68 -28.80
CA TYR A 5 21.90 -13.84 -28.20
C TYR A 5 21.85 -13.29 -26.76
N PHE A 6 22.93 -13.48 -26.00
CA PHE A 6 23.02 -12.96 -24.64
C PHE A 6 23.01 -11.43 -24.62
N LEU A 7 23.74 -10.78 -25.54
CA LEU A 7 23.78 -9.33 -25.64
C LEU A 7 22.44 -8.74 -26.10
N THR A 8 21.78 -9.37 -27.07
CA THR A 8 20.45 -8.93 -27.54
C THR A 8 19.39 -9.06 -26.46
N LEU A 9 19.42 -10.14 -25.67
CA LEU A 9 18.48 -10.34 -24.56
C LEU A 9 18.68 -9.31 -23.44
N MET A 10 19.93 -8.99 -23.10
CA MET A 10 20.25 -7.99 -22.07
C MET A 10 19.89 -6.58 -22.53
N ALA A 11 20.08 -6.24 -23.81
CA ALA A 11 19.67 -4.96 -24.37
C ALA A 11 18.13 -4.80 -24.38
N ALA A 12 17.38 -5.87 -24.69
CA ALA A 12 15.92 -5.85 -24.63
C ALA A 12 15.40 -5.72 -23.19
N LEU A 13 16.04 -6.39 -22.22
CA LEU A 13 15.74 -6.24 -20.79
C LEU A 13 16.00 -4.80 -20.31
N ALA A 14 17.12 -4.21 -20.72
CA ALA A 14 17.48 -2.83 -20.37
C ALA A 14 16.52 -1.82 -21.01
N ALA A 15 16.09 -2.04 -22.26
CA ALA A 15 15.14 -1.18 -22.96
C ALA A 15 13.76 -1.15 -22.28
N ASN A 16 13.29 -2.29 -21.75
CA ASN A 16 12.05 -2.35 -20.96
C ASN A 16 12.20 -1.75 -19.55
N ALA A 17 13.42 -1.67 -19.02
CA ALA A 17 13.68 -0.99 -17.75
C ALA A 17 13.67 0.54 -17.86
N THR A 18 13.74 1.08 -19.09
CA THR A 18 13.79 2.52 -19.37
C THR A 18 12.45 3.15 -19.77
N GLU A 19 11.31 2.52 -19.45
CA GLU A 19 10.04 3.25 -19.48
C GLU A 19 10.17 4.51 -18.61
N GLN A 20 10.05 5.68 -19.23
CA GLN A 20 10.16 6.98 -18.58
C GLN A 20 9.08 7.08 -17.49
N ARG A 21 9.46 6.79 -16.25
CA ARG A 21 8.63 7.10 -15.08
C ARG A 21 8.47 8.62 -15.06
N SER A 22 7.25 9.10 -15.35
CA SER A 22 6.86 10.48 -15.08
C SER A 22 7.29 10.83 -13.66
N PRO A 23 7.72 12.08 -13.36
CA PRO A 23 8.16 12.45 -12.02
C PRO A 23 7.10 12.00 -11.02
N SER A 24 7.41 10.99 -10.21
CA SER A 24 6.40 10.44 -9.31
C SER A 24 6.13 11.53 -8.31
N MET A 25 4.91 12.08 -8.32
CA MET A 25 4.40 12.85 -7.19
C MET A 25 4.70 12.04 -5.93
N ARG A 26 5.57 12.58 -5.07
CA ARG A 26 6.04 11.89 -3.88
C ARG A 26 4.82 11.72 -2.97
N GLN A 27 4.30 10.51 -2.88
CA GLN A 27 3.10 10.25 -2.09
C GLN A 27 3.47 10.33 -0.61
N SER A 28 2.64 11.01 0.19
CA SER A 28 2.80 11.06 1.64
C SER A 28 2.57 9.68 2.27
N ALA A 29 3.44 9.31 3.21
CA ALA A 29 3.23 8.16 4.09
C ALA A 29 2.63 8.64 5.41
N PHE A 30 1.71 7.85 5.97
CA PHE A 30 1.04 8.16 7.24
C PHE A 30 1.25 7.02 8.22
N PHE A 31 1.53 7.37 9.47
CA PHE A 31 1.41 6.46 10.59
C PHE A 31 0.10 6.74 11.31
N ILE A 32 -0.80 5.76 11.33
CA ILE A 32 -2.14 5.89 11.93
C ILE A 32 -2.24 4.84 13.03
N SER A 33 -2.48 5.29 14.26
CA SER A 33 -2.85 4.38 15.36
C SER A 33 -4.17 3.72 15.03
N HIS A 34 -4.32 2.40 15.17
CA HIS A 34 -5.60 1.72 14.93
C HIS A 34 -6.69 2.07 15.95
N GLY A 35 -6.30 2.66 17.10
CA GLY A 35 -7.22 3.17 18.12
C GLY A 35 -8.10 2.10 18.77
N SER A 36 -9.14 2.56 19.46
CA SER A 36 -10.18 1.69 20.01
C SER A 36 -11.07 1.16 18.87
N PRO A 37 -11.50 -0.11 18.91
CA PRO A 37 -12.51 -0.65 18.00
C PRO A 37 -13.79 0.21 17.95
N MET A 38 -14.09 0.93 19.03
CA MET A 38 -15.24 1.84 19.10
C MET A 38 -15.17 3.02 18.11
N ASN A 39 -13.97 3.35 17.58
CA ASN A 39 -13.83 4.33 16.50
C ASN A 39 -14.59 3.95 15.22
N ILE A 40 -15.03 2.69 15.07
CA ILE A 40 -15.87 2.26 13.94
C ILE A 40 -17.29 2.86 14.05
N VAL A 41 -17.79 3.04 15.27
CA VAL A 41 -19.18 3.47 15.53
C VAL A 41 -19.26 4.89 16.09
N ASP A 42 -18.22 5.37 16.77
CA ASP A 42 -18.23 6.65 17.45
C ASP A 42 -17.81 7.82 16.56
N ASP A 43 -18.56 8.92 16.65
CA ASP A 43 -18.12 10.22 16.13
C ASP A 43 -17.34 10.98 17.21
N ASN A 44 -16.02 10.98 17.09
CA ASN A 44 -15.11 11.59 18.06
C ASN A 44 -14.01 12.41 17.36
N ALA A 45 -13.15 13.05 18.15
CA ALA A 45 -12.10 13.91 17.61
C ALA A 45 -11.17 13.14 16.64
N TYR A 46 -10.84 11.88 16.96
CA TYR A 46 -9.98 11.04 16.14
C TYR A 46 -10.65 10.71 14.78
N THR A 47 -11.91 10.27 14.77
CA THR A 47 -12.62 9.93 13.52
C THR A 47 -12.86 11.15 12.64
N ARG A 48 -13.16 12.31 13.24
CA ARG A 48 -13.27 13.59 12.50
C ARG A 48 -11.95 14.03 11.88
N SER A 49 -10.83 13.93 12.62
CA SER A 49 -9.51 14.26 12.08
C SER A 49 -9.10 13.35 10.92
N LEU A 50 -9.36 12.05 11.00
CA LEU A 50 -9.11 11.13 9.89
C LEU A 50 -9.97 11.44 8.66
N LYS A 51 -11.25 11.77 8.87
CA LYS A 51 -12.14 12.15 7.77
C LYS A 51 -11.66 13.42 7.07
N GLN A 52 -11.24 14.42 7.83
CA GLN A 52 -10.67 15.66 7.30
C GLN A 52 -9.36 15.39 6.54
N LEU A 53 -8.47 14.55 7.08
CA LEU A 53 -7.26 14.14 6.37
C LEU A 53 -7.60 13.51 5.02
N GLY A 54 -8.59 12.61 4.96
CA GLY A 54 -9.04 12.01 3.71
C GLY A 54 -9.47 13.02 2.64
N THR A 55 -9.98 14.19 3.03
CA THR A 55 -10.39 15.25 2.08
C THR A 55 -9.23 16.09 1.53
N THR A 56 -8.08 16.12 2.20
CA THR A 56 -6.93 16.93 1.76
C THR A 56 -5.95 16.17 0.87
N LEU A 57 -6.06 14.84 0.83
CA LEU A 57 -5.16 13.99 0.05
C LEU A 57 -5.61 13.87 -1.40
N ALA A 58 -4.64 13.98 -2.32
CA ALA A 58 -4.84 13.56 -3.70
C ALA A 58 -5.19 12.06 -3.72
N LYS A 59 -6.20 11.69 -4.51
CA LYS A 59 -6.68 10.31 -4.60
C LYS A 59 -5.56 9.39 -5.11
N PRO A 60 -5.09 8.42 -4.30
CA PRO A 60 -4.02 7.53 -4.71
C PRO A 60 -4.55 6.48 -5.72
N LYS A 61 -3.66 5.99 -6.58
CA LYS A 61 -3.97 4.87 -7.50
C LYS A 61 -4.03 3.52 -6.77
N ALA A 62 -3.31 3.40 -5.66
CA ALA A 62 -3.26 2.22 -4.81
C ALA A 62 -2.88 2.62 -3.37
N LEU A 63 -3.25 1.79 -2.40
CA LEU A 63 -2.86 1.93 -0.99
C LEU A 63 -2.01 0.71 -0.59
N LEU A 64 -0.92 0.95 0.12
CA LEU A 64 -0.16 -0.08 0.81
C LEU A 64 -0.38 0.11 2.32
N ILE A 65 -0.96 -0.88 2.98
CA ILE A 65 -1.25 -0.85 4.41
C ILE A 65 -0.30 -1.82 5.11
N LEU A 66 0.40 -1.32 6.13
CA LEU A 66 1.20 -2.13 7.04
C LEU A 66 0.47 -2.14 8.38
N SER A 67 0.03 -3.32 8.83
CA SER A 67 -0.74 -3.45 10.07
C SER A 67 0.13 -4.02 11.20
N ALA A 68 0.03 -3.42 12.39
CA ALA A 68 0.71 -3.93 13.59
C ALA A 68 0.22 -5.33 14.01
N HIS A 69 -1.02 -5.68 13.67
CA HIS A 69 -1.63 -6.97 14.01
C HIS A 69 -1.35 -8.06 12.98
N TRP A 70 -0.66 -7.74 11.88
CA TRP A 70 -0.34 -8.72 10.84
C TRP A 70 1.15 -9.08 10.86
N ALA A 71 1.54 -9.82 11.89
CA ALA A 71 2.89 -10.34 12.04
C ALA A 71 3.06 -11.68 11.30
N THR A 72 4.07 -11.75 10.43
CA THR A 72 4.38 -12.94 9.62
C THR A 72 5.85 -13.32 9.74
N ASN A 73 6.17 -14.59 9.50
CA ASN A 73 7.56 -15.03 9.35
C ASN A 73 8.06 -14.61 7.95
N GLY A 74 8.82 -13.50 7.90
CA GLY A 74 9.24 -12.87 6.64
C GLY A 74 8.20 -11.91 6.07
N SER A 75 8.52 -11.28 4.94
CA SER A 75 7.65 -10.30 4.29
C SER A 75 6.64 -10.98 3.37
N ILE A 76 5.36 -10.85 3.70
CA ILE A 76 4.25 -11.37 2.90
C ILE A 76 3.41 -10.22 2.36
N VAL A 77 2.95 -10.33 1.12
CA VAL A 77 2.04 -9.37 0.49
C VAL A 77 0.76 -10.11 0.13
N SER A 78 -0.38 -9.53 0.48
CA SER A 78 -1.71 -10.04 0.10
C SER A 78 -2.41 -9.04 -0.80
N VAL A 79 -3.04 -9.56 -1.85
CA VAL A 79 -3.91 -8.80 -2.75
C VAL A 79 -5.19 -9.61 -2.88
N VAL A 80 -6.26 -9.12 -2.26
CA VAL A 80 -7.59 -9.76 -2.29
C VAL A 80 -8.58 -8.72 -2.79
N ASP A 81 -9.37 -9.07 -3.81
CA ASP A 81 -10.33 -8.14 -4.42
C ASP A 81 -11.44 -7.72 -3.43
N LYS A 82 -11.89 -8.65 -2.59
CA LYS A 82 -12.84 -8.42 -1.49
C LYS A 82 -12.35 -9.15 -0.24
N PRO A 83 -11.52 -8.53 0.60
CA PRO A 83 -11.06 -9.16 1.83
C PRO A 83 -12.25 -9.39 2.76
N GLU A 84 -12.27 -10.54 3.43
CA GLU A 84 -13.24 -10.82 4.48
C GLU A 84 -13.00 -9.91 5.68
N THR A 85 -14.07 -9.47 6.34
CA THR A 85 -13.95 -8.72 7.59
C THR A 85 -13.60 -9.69 8.71
N ILE A 86 -12.39 -9.55 9.27
CA ILE A 86 -11.93 -10.31 10.43
C ILE A 86 -12.09 -9.42 11.67
N HIS A 87 -12.74 -9.93 12.70
CA HIS A 87 -12.86 -9.27 14.00
C HIS A 87 -11.86 -9.89 14.97
N ASP A 88 -10.92 -9.09 15.47
CA ASP A 88 -9.87 -9.51 16.40
C ASP A 88 -10.21 -9.25 17.88
N PHE A 89 -11.49 -8.95 18.17
CA PHE A 89 -12.01 -8.69 19.50
C PHE A 89 -12.99 -9.79 19.96
N THR A 90 -12.86 -10.18 21.22
CA THR A 90 -13.83 -11.03 21.93
C THR A 90 -14.98 -10.15 22.42
N ARG A 91 -16.23 -10.60 22.24
CA ARG A 91 -17.42 -9.90 22.76
C ARG A 91 -17.37 -9.73 24.26
#